data_AF-A0A9N9UL07-F1
#
_entry.id   AF-A0A9N9UL07-F1
#
_cell.length_a   1.000
_cell.length_b   1.000
_cell.length_c   1.000
_cell.angle_alpha   90.00
_cell.angle_beta   90.00
_cell.angle_gamma   90.00
#
_symmetry.space_group_name_H-M   'P 1'
#
loop_
_entity.id
_entity.type
_entity.pdbx_description
1 polymer ?
#
loop_
_entity_poly.entity_id
_entity_poly.type
_entity_poly.pdbx_seq_one_letter_code
_entity_poly.pdbx_strand_id
1 'polypeptide(L)'
;MTLEPIRQLIQETNPSAPGSATRAWREGKLAELTNVGISSALVAGVIAAAFSWSTETVGSLYPEVKGIWFGALILVLTAINLATMQSTTLQRLGCTDSGIDRIYESLGFLNVQQVREPKKFQVLIWQMPLMLLNLSTSLVAIGLLLQLWKSFILTSQSLEVS
;
A
#
# COMPACT_ATOMS: atom_id res chain seq x y z
N MET A 1 10.79 -1.17 -2.84
CA MET A 1 11.13 -2.23 -3.81
C MET A 1 12.17 -1.67 -4.78
N THR A 2 13.32 -2.35 -4.86
CA THR A 2 14.56 -1.88 -5.52
C THR A 2 14.41 -1.91 -7.03
N LEU A 3 15.08 -1.00 -7.74
CA LEU A 3 15.06 -0.94 -9.21
C LEU A 3 15.72 -2.17 -9.87
N GLU A 4 16.52 -2.91 -9.09
CA GLU A 4 17.25 -4.11 -9.49
C GLU A 4 16.38 -5.25 -10.04
N PRO A 5 15.35 -5.75 -9.35
CA PRO A 5 14.52 -6.84 -9.87
C PRO A 5 13.80 -6.47 -11.17
N ILE A 6 13.39 -5.21 -11.36
CA ILE A 6 12.78 -4.77 -12.62
C ILE A 6 13.84 -4.62 -13.72
N ARG A 7 15.04 -4.17 -13.37
CA ARG A 7 16.18 -4.14 -14.30
C ARG A 7 16.60 -5.55 -14.71
N GLN A 8 16.67 -6.49 -13.78
CA GLN A 8 16.92 -7.91 -14.04
C GLN A 8 15.81 -8.51 -14.89
N LEU A 9 14.54 -8.23 -14.59
CA LEU A 9 13.41 -8.66 -15.43
C LEU A 9 13.57 -8.16 -16.88
N ILE A 10 13.90 -6.88 -17.07
CA ILE A 10 14.10 -6.29 -18.39
C ILE A 10 15.32 -6.91 -19.10
N GLN A 11 16.36 -7.30 -18.38
CA GLN A 11 17.57 -7.92 -18.92
C GLN A 11 17.42 -9.41 -19.22
N GLU A 12 16.70 -10.15 -18.38
CA GLU A 12 16.37 -11.58 -18.56
C GLU A 12 15.31 -11.79 -19.63
N THR A 13 14.53 -10.75 -19.93
CA THR A 13 13.56 -10.80 -21.02
C THR A 13 14.29 -10.83 -22.36
N ASN A 14 14.50 -12.04 -22.88
CA ASN A 14 15.06 -12.28 -24.20
C ASN A 14 14.22 -11.52 -25.25
N PRO A 15 14.81 -10.65 -26.10
CA PRO A 15 14.07 -9.86 -27.08
C PRO A 15 13.24 -10.73 -28.05
N SER A 16 13.53 -12.02 -28.16
CA SER A 16 12.80 -13.00 -28.97
C SER A 16 11.56 -13.61 -28.29
N ALA A 17 11.42 -13.51 -26.96
CA ALA A 17 10.34 -14.16 -26.21
C ALA A 17 9.93 -13.36 -24.94
N PRO A 18 9.38 -12.14 -25.08
CA PRO A 18 9.16 -11.24 -23.96
C PRO A 18 8.02 -11.64 -22.99
N GLY A 19 7.24 -12.66 -23.36
CA GLY A 19 6.00 -13.01 -22.67
C GLY A 19 6.17 -13.71 -21.32
N SER A 20 7.16 -14.58 -21.14
CA SER A 20 7.25 -15.45 -19.95
C SER A 20 7.63 -14.68 -18.68
N ALA A 21 8.70 -13.89 -18.73
CA ALA A 21 9.15 -13.06 -17.60
C ALA A 21 8.10 -11.99 -17.24
N THR A 22 7.49 -11.34 -18.24
CA THR A 22 6.44 -10.34 -18.04
C THR A 22 5.18 -10.94 -17.40
N ARG A 23 4.81 -12.17 -17.78
CA ARG A 23 3.71 -12.92 -17.15
C ARG A 23 4.02 -13.26 -15.69
N ALA A 24 5.22 -13.76 -15.40
CA ALA A 24 5.65 -14.05 -14.03
C ALA A 24 5.66 -12.79 -13.14
N TRP A 25 6.17 -11.66 -13.64
CA TRP A 25 6.11 -10.38 -12.95
C TRP A 25 4.67 -9.94 -12.67
N ARG A 26 3.79 -10.06 -13.67
CA ARG A 26 2.37 -9.73 -13.53
C ARG A 26 1.71 -10.57 -12.44
N GLU A 27 1.95 -11.87 -12.42
CA GLU A 27 1.40 -12.77 -11.41
C GLU A 27 1.88 -12.41 -10.01
N GLY A 28 3.18 -12.15 -9.85
CA GLY A 28 3.75 -11.67 -8.58
C GLY A 28 3.13 -10.34 -8.14
N LYS A 29 2.89 -9.41 -9.07
CA LYS A 29 2.25 -8.13 -8.75
C LYS A 29 0.76 -8.25 -8.43
N LEU A 30 0.03 -9.12 -9.11
CA LEU A 30 -1.36 -9.41 -8.74
C LEU A 30 -1.44 -9.99 -7.32
N ALA A 31 -0.58 -10.94 -6.98
CA ALA A 31 -0.51 -11.50 -5.63
C ALA A 31 -0.19 -10.44 -4.56
N GLU A 32 0.77 -9.55 -4.84
CA GLU A 32 1.10 -8.43 -3.95
C GLU A 32 -0.10 -7.49 -3.74
N LEU A 33 -0.79 -7.10 -4.83
CA LEU A 33 -1.96 -6.20 -4.75
C LEU A 33 -3.13 -6.85 -4.01
N THR A 34 -3.37 -8.15 -4.19
CA THR A 34 -4.36 -8.90 -3.40
C THR A 34 -4.00 -8.90 -1.92
N ASN A 35 -2.73 -9.14 -1.57
CA ASN A 35 -2.27 -9.09 -0.18
C ASN A 35 -2.43 -7.69 0.44
N VAL A 36 -2.14 -6.62 -0.32
CA VAL A 36 -2.39 -5.23 0.11
C VAL A 36 -3.88 -4.99 0.34
N GLY A 37 -4.75 -5.51 -0.52
CA GLY A 37 -6.20 -5.42 -0.35
C GLY A 37 -6.69 -6.06 0.95
N ILE A 38 -6.26 -7.31 1.21
CA ILE A 38 -6.59 -8.05 2.45
C ILE A 38 -6.07 -7.30 3.68
N SER A 39 -4.79 -6.92 3.67
CA SER A 39 -4.15 -6.23 4.79
C SER A 39 -4.82 -4.89 5.09
N SER A 40 -5.20 -4.14 4.05
CA SER A 40 -5.91 -2.86 4.21
C SER A 40 -7.30 -3.05 4.81
N ALA A 41 -8.04 -4.10 4.41
CA ALA A 41 -9.35 -4.42 5.00
C ALA A 41 -9.23 -4.78 6.49
N LEU A 42 -8.20 -5.54 6.87
CA LEU A 42 -7.91 -5.85 8.27
C LEU A 42 -7.60 -4.59 9.07
N VAL A 43 -6.74 -3.69 8.56
CA VAL A 43 -6.41 -2.42 9.23
C VAL A 43 -7.66 -1.54 9.37
N ALA A 44 -8.51 -1.45 8.35
CA ALA A 44 -9.78 -0.73 8.43
C ALA A 44 -10.68 -1.29 9.55
N GLY A 45 -10.76 -2.63 9.67
CA GLY A 45 -11.49 -3.30 10.73
C GLY A 45 -10.95 -2.98 12.13
N VAL A 46 -9.62 -2.97 12.28
CA VAL A 46 -8.97 -2.58 13.55
C VAL A 46 -9.29 -1.13 13.91
N ILE A 47 -9.21 -0.20 12.95
CA ILE A 47 -9.55 1.21 13.18
C ILE A 47 -11.02 1.35 13.60
N ALA A 48 -11.94 0.66 12.92
CA ALA A 48 -13.36 0.69 13.25
C ALA A 48 -13.65 0.14 14.66
N ALA A 49 -13.01 -0.98 15.03
CA ALA A 49 -13.11 -1.54 16.37
C ALA A 49 -12.56 -0.59 17.44
N ALA A 50 -11.43 0.07 17.15
CA ALA A 50 -10.83 1.04 18.06
C ALA A 50 -11.74 2.25 18.30
N PHE A 51 -12.50 2.71 17.29
CA PHE A 51 -13.51 3.75 17.48
C PHE A 51 -14.67 3.30 18.37
N SER A 52 -15.08 2.03 18.30
CA SER A 52 -16.14 1.49 19.16
C SER A 52 -15.77 1.57 20.64
N TRP A 53 -14.55 1.13 21.02
CA TRP A 53 -14.09 1.15 22.42
C TRP A 53 -13.98 2.55 23.02
N SER A 54 -13.72 3.55 22.19
CA SER A 54 -13.63 4.95 22.61
C SER A 54 -14.95 5.57 23.03
N THR A 55 -16.06 4.95 22.64
CA THR A 55 -17.39 5.46 22.94
C THR A 55 -17.93 4.86 24.23
N GLU A 56 -17.60 3.60 24.52
CA GLU A 56 -18.21 2.86 25.63
C GLU A 56 -17.33 2.71 26.88
N THR A 57 -15.99 2.70 26.77
CA THR A 57 -15.12 2.21 27.87
C THR A 57 -14.07 3.19 28.41
N VAL A 58 -13.56 4.12 27.59
CA VAL A 58 -12.35 4.92 27.93
C VAL A 58 -12.64 6.43 28.01
N GLY A 59 -13.88 6.86 27.79
CA GLY A 59 -14.21 8.26 27.59
C GLY A 59 -13.82 8.76 26.19
N SER A 60 -14.34 9.93 25.79
CA SER A 60 -14.17 10.44 24.43
C SER A 60 -12.70 10.50 24.03
N LEU A 61 -12.38 9.86 22.90
CA LEU A 61 -11.07 9.99 22.25
C LEU A 61 -10.67 11.47 22.10
N TYR A 62 -9.39 11.79 22.33
CA TYR A 62 -8.92 13.16 22.16
C TYR A 62 -9.08 13.61 20.69
N PRO A 63 -9.49 14.86 20.42
CA PRO A 63 -9.71 15.36 19.06
C PRO A 63 -8.52 15.14 18.11
N GLU A 64 -7.30 15.29 18.62
CA GLU A 64 -6.05 15.06 17.88
C GLU A 64 -5.91 13.60 17.41
N VAL A 65 -6.23 12.64 18.29
CA VAL A 65 -6.14 11.21 17.98
C VAL A 65 -7.24 10.82 16.98
N LYS A 66 -8.44 11.38 17.12
CA LYS A 66 -9.55 11.18 16.15
C LYS A 66 -9.12 11.61 14.75
N GLY A 67 -8.51 12.80 14.62
CA GLY A 67 -8.03 13.31 13.33
C GLY A 67 -7.01 12.39 12.67
N ILE A 68 -6.04 11.89 13.44
CA ILE A 68 -5.01 10.95 12.96
C ILE A 68 -5.65 9.64 12.48
N TRP A 69 -6.60 9.09 13.24
CA TRP A 69 -7.25 7.83 12.88
C TRP A 69 -8.19 7.95 11.69
N PHE A 70 -8.93 9.05 11.55
CA PHE A 70 -9.70 9.32 10.33
C PHE A 70 -8.79 9.50 9.11
N GLY A 71 -7.65 10.20 9.26
CA GLY A 71 -6.65 10.30 8.21
C GLY A 71 -6.08 8.93 7.80
N ALA A 72 -5.75 8.09 8.78
CA ALA A 72 -5.31 6.72 8.53
C ALA A 72 -6.39 5.90 7.80
N LEU A 73 -7.66 6.03 8.18
CA LEU A 73 -8.79 5.35 7.54
C LEU A 73 -8.93 5.75 6.07
N ILE A 74 -8.86 7.06 5.77
CA ILE A 74 -8.92 7.56 4.38
C ILE A 74 -7.77 7.01 3.53
N LEU A 75 -6.56 6.96 4.08
CA LEU A 75 -5.38 6.41 3.40
C LEU A 75 -5.54 4.92 3.10
N VAL A 76 -6.06 4.12 4.04
CA VAL A 76 -6.34 2.69 3.84
C VAL A 76 -7.43 2.47 2.81
N LEU A 77 -8.51 3.25 2.84
CA LEU A 77 -9.57 3.16 1.83
C LEU A 77 -9.03 3.51 0.43
N THR A 78 -8.16 4.50 0.35
CA THR A 78 -7.51 4.88 -0.92
C THR A 78 -6.55 3.79 -1.40
N ALA A 79 -5.80 3.15 -0.50
CA ALA A 79 -4.95 2.00 -0.82
C ALA A 79 -5.76 0.83 -1.40
N ILE A 80 -6.91 0.50 -0.81
CA ILE A 80 -7.83 -0.55 -1.32
C ILE A 80 -8.33 -0.20 -2.72
N ASN A 81 -8.82 1.02 -2.92
CA ASN A 81 -9.32 1.47 -4.22
C ASN A 81 -8.23 1.41 -5.28
N LEU A 82 -7.03 1.91 -4.97
CA LEU A 82 -5.91 1.90 -5.91
C LEU A 82 -5.43 0.48 -6.22
N ALA A 83 -5.32 -0.39 -5.22
CA ALA A 83 -4.98 -1.80 -5.42
C ALA A 83 -6.01 -2.51 -6.31
N THR A 84 -7.30 -2.22 -6.13
CA THR A 84 -8.40 -2.77 -6.94
C THR A 84 -8.33 -2.29 -8.39
N MET A 85 -8.12 -0.99 -8.59
CA MET A 85 -7.99 -0.39 -9.93
C MET A 85 -6.77 -0.96 -10.67
N GLN A 86 -5.62 -1.06 -9.99
CA GLN A 86 -4.41 -1.64 -10.56
C GLN A 86 -4.59 -3.13 -10.88
N SER A 87 -5.19 -3.91 -9.98
CA SER A 87 -5.46 -5.33 -10.19
C SER A 87 -6.38 -5.59 -11.38
N THR A 88 -7.48 -4.83 -11.48
CA THR A 88 -8.44 -4.94 -12.58
C THR A 88 -7.79 -4.59 -13.92
N THR A 89 -6.98 -3.52 -13.95
CA THR A 89 -6.26 -3.11 -15.16
C THR A 89 -5.26 -4.17 -15.59
N LEU A 90 -4.51 -4.73 -14.63
CA LEU A 90 -3.51 -5.76 -14.87
C LEU A 90 -4.13 -7.12 -15.26
N GLN A 91 -5.33 -7.43 -14.76
CA GLN A 91 -6.12 -8.57 -15.22
C GLN A 91 -6.56 -8.37 -16.67
N ARG A 92 -7.16 -7.21 -17.01
CA ARG A 92 -7.60 -6.89 -18.37
C ARG A 92 -6.46 -6.94 -19.39
N LEU A 93 -5.31 -6.36 -19.06
CA LEU A 93 -4.12 -6.39 -19.92
C LEU A 93 -3.51 -7.79 -20.06
N GLY A 94 -3.77 -8.70 -19.12
CA GLY A 94 -3.24 -10.06 -19.19
C GLY A 94 -4.07 -11.04 -20.02
N CYS A 95 -5.26 -10.65 -20.49
CA CYS A 95 -6.12 -11.52 -21.29
C CYS A 95 -5.72 -11.60 -22.78
N THR A 96 -4.70 -10.84 -23.20
CA THR A 96 -4.29 -10.75 -24.61
C THR A 96 -2.77 -10.70 -24.69
N ASP A 97 -2.17 -11.40 -25.64
CA ASP A 97 -0.71 -11.37 -25.84
C ASP A 97 -0.21 -9.95 -26.15
N SER A 98 -0.96 -9.17 -26.93
CA SER A 98 -0.71 -7.74 -27.14
C SER A 98 -0.74 -6.91 -25.83
N GLY A 99 -1.53 -7.33 -24.84
CA GLY A 99 -1.58 -6.65 -23.55
C GLY A 99 -0.36 -6.94 -22.67
N ILE A 100 0.23 -8.14 -22.79
CA ILE A 100 1.53 -8.47 -22.18
C ILE A 100 2.65 -7.64 -22.81
N ASP A 101 2.63 -7.46 -24.13
CA ASP A 101 3.59 -6.59 -24.82
C ASP A 101 3.48 -5.13 -24.36
N ARG A 102 2.25 -4.63 -24.12
CA ARG A 102 2.03 -3.29 -23.57
C ARG A 102 2.51 -3.16 -22.12
N ILE A 103 2.34 -4.18 -21.29
CA ILE A 103 2.91 -4.20 -19.92
C ILE A 103 4.43 -4.13 -20.00
N TYR A 104 5.03 -4.97 -20.86
CA TYR A 104 6.45 -4.97 -21.11
C TYR A 104 6.92 -3.59 -21.58
N GLU A 105 6.28 -2.97 -22.57
CA GLU A 105 6.55 -1.63 -23.09
C GLU A 105 6.44 -0.55 -22.01
N SER A 106 5.45 -0.67 -21.12
CA SER A 106 5.25 0.25 -20.01
C SER A 106 6.41 0.15 -19.00
N LEU A 107 6.83 -1.07 -18.65
CA LEU A 107 7.85 -1.33 -17.62
C LEU A 107 9.22 -0.68 -17.88
N GLY A 108 9.59 -0.45 -19.15
CA GLY A 108 10.86 0.17 -19.48
C GLY A 108 10.83 1.01 -20.76
N PHE A 109 11.71 1.99 -20.87
CA PHE A 109 11.92 2.74 -22.11
C PHE A 109 13.28 2.34 -22.71
N LEU A 110 13.37 2.33 -24.05
CA LEU A 110 14.66 2.22 -24.71
C LEU A 110 15.39 3.55 -24.56
N ASN A 111 16.57 3.54 -23.94
CA ASN A 111 17.44 4.72 -23.88
C ASN A 111 18.19 4.89 -25.22
N VAL A 112 18.83 6.05 -25.43
CA VAL A 112 19.61 6.40 -26.63
C VAL A 112 20.71 5.37 -26.92
N GLN A 113 21.22 4.69 -25.89
CA GLN A 113 22.22 3.63 -25.98
C GLN A 113 21.61 2.24 -26.29
N GLN A 114 20.33 2.17 -26.65
CA GLN A 114 19.53 0.94 -26.80
C GLN A 114 19.47 0.03 -25.56
N VAL A 115 19.95 0.51 -24.41
CA VAL A 115 19.76 -0.16 -23.12
C VAL A 115 18.38 0.20 -22.58
N ARG A 116 17.61 -0.82 -22.22
CA ARG A 116 16.25 -0.65 -21.71
C ARG A 116 16.27 -0.37 -20.21
N GLU A 117 15.75 0.77 -19.79
CA GLU A 117 15.74 1.21 -18.40
C GLU A 117 14.33 1.26 -17.81
N PRO A 118 14.17 0.91 -16.52
CA PRO A 118 12.88 0.97 -15.86
C PRO A 118 12.40 2.41 -15.68
N LYS A 119 11.14 2.68 -16.03
CA LYS A 119 10.51 4.00 -15.78
C LYS A 119 10.29 4.18 -14.28
N LYS A 120 11.13 4.98 -13.61
CA LYS A 120 11.04 5.25 -12.16
C LYS A 120 9.64 5.68 -11.70
N PHE A 121 8.97 6.53 -12.49
CA PHE A 121 7.61 7.00 -12.18
C PHE A 121 6.56 5.88 -12.23
N GLN A 122 6.69 4.96 -13.18
CA GLN A 122 5.81 3.80 -13.25
C GLN A 122 6.03 2.86 -12.07
N VAL A 123 7.29 2.63 -11.70
CA VAL A 123 7.63 1.83 -10.52
C VAL A 123 7.03 2.45 -9.25
N LEU A 124 7.03 3.78 -9.15
CA LEU A 124 6.39 4.51 -8.06
C LEU A 124 4.88 4.23 -8.03
N ILE A 125 4.18 4.36 -9.16
CA ILE A 125 2.72 4.08 -9.25
C ILE A 125 2.38 2.68 -8.75
N TRP A 126 3.17 1.67 -9.13
CA TRP A 126 2.96 0.29 -8.68
C TRP A 126 3.23 0.08 -7.19
N GLN A 127 3.97 0.97 -6.53
CA GLN A 127 4.25 0.93 -5.10
C GLN A 127 3.29 1.79 -4.27
N MET A 128 2.51 2.67 -4.89
CA MET A 128 1.60 3.59 -4.19
C MET A 128 0.64 2.88 -3.22
N PRO A 129 -0.06 1.78 -3.59
CA PRO A 129 -0.98 1.12 -2.66
C PRO A 129 -0.29 0.65 -1.37
N LEU A 130 0.92 0.09 -1.50
CA LEU A 130 1.71 -0.40 -0.37
C LEU A 130 2.23 0.75 0.50
N MET A 131 2.64 1.86 -0.11
CA MET A 131 3.09 3.05 0.62
C MET A 131 1.95 3.67 1.45
N LEU A 132 0.75 3.79 0.86
CA LEU A 132 -0.43 4.31 1.56
C LEU A 132 -0.83 3.40 2.73
N LEU A 133 -0.79 2.08 2.53
CA LEU A 133 -1.06 1.12 3.60
C LEU A 133 -0.04 1.26 4.74
N ASN A 134 1.26 1.24 4.44
CA ASN A 134 2.32 1.38 5.46
C ASN A 134 2.20 2.70 6.23
N LEU A 135 1.89 3.80 5.54
CA LEU A 135 1.67 5.10 6.18
C LEU A 135 0.45 5.07 7.11
N SER A 136 -0.66 4.49 6.64
CA SER A 136 -1.87 4.33 7.45
C SER A 136 -1.62 3.49 8.70
N THR A 137 -1.01 2.30 8.56
CA THR A 137 -0.66 1.44 9.69
C THR A 137 0.23 2.16 10.70
N SER A 138 1.20 2.95 10.22
CA SER A 138 2.06 3.76 11.08
C SER A 138 1.28 4.84 11.83
N LEU A 139 0.36 5.53 11.16
CA LEU A 139 -0.52 6.54 11.78
C LEU A 139 -1.43 5.93 12.86
N VAL A 140 -1.98 4.73 12.62
CA VAL A 140 -2.77 4.01 13.62
C VAL A 140 -1.91 3.69 14.85
N ALA A 141 -0.71 3.14 14.65
CA ALA A 141 0.21 2.83 15.73
C ALA A 141 0.60 4.07 16.55
N ILE A 142 0.93 5.17 15.87
CA ILE A 142 1.23 6.45 16.53
C ILE A 142 0.01 6.95 17.32
N GLY A 143 -1.19 6.91 16.74
CA GLY A 143 -2.39 7.35 17.44
C GLY A 143 -2.73 6.49 18.67
N LEU A 144 -2.47 5.18 18.63
CA LEU A 144 -2.61 4.30 19.79
C LEU A 144 -1.61 4.65 20.90
N LEU A 145 -0.35 4.91 20.55
CA LEU A 145 0.68 5.34 21.51
C LEU A 145 0.30 6.67 22.17
N LEU A 146 -0.19 7.64 21.40
CA LEU A 146 -0.64 8.93 21.92
C LEU A 146 -1.85 8.78 22.86
N GLN A 147 -2.80 7.92 22.51
CA GLN A 147 -3.98 7.65 23.34
C GLN A 147 -3.57 7.02 24.68
N LEU A 148 -2.68 6.01 24.65
CA LEU A 148 -2.17 5.35 25.86
C LEU A 148 -1.41 6.33 26.75
N TRP A 149 -0.53 7.13 26.14
CA TRP A 149 0.28 8.12 26.85
C TRP A 149 -0.58 9.17 27.56
N LYS A 150 -1.58 9.73 26.87
CA LYS A 150 -2.50 10.70 27.48
C LYS A 150 -3.35 10.08 28.59
N SER A 151 -3.84 8.84 28.38
CA SER A 151 -4.57 8.11 29.41
C SER A 151 -3.71 7.90 30.66
N PHE A 152 -2.44 7.52 30.50
CA PHE A 152 -1.51 7.30 31.60
C PHE A 152 -1.28 8.59 32.42
N ILE A 153 -1.03 9.72 31.75
CA ILE A 153 -0.81 11.01 32.41
C ILE A 153 -2.04 11.45 33.22
N LEU A 154 -3.25 11.28 32.67
CA LEU A 154 -4.47 11.62 33.40
C LEU A 154 -4.63 10.76 34.66
N THR A 155 -4.37 9.46 34.55
CA THR A 155 -4.44 8.55 35.70
C THR A 155 -3.41 8.91 36.76
N SER A 156 -2.17 9.26 36.39
CA SER A 156 -1.15 9.65 37.38
C SER A 156 -1.52 10.94 38.12
N GLN A 157 -2.08 11.94 37.43
CA GLN A 157 -2.53 13.18 38.08
C GLN A 157 -3.67 12.95 39.07
N SER A 158 -4.57 11.99 38.80
CA SER A 158 -5.67 11.68 39.71
C SER A 158 -5.23 11.05 41.03
N LEU A 159 -4.07 10.38 41.04
CA LEU A 159 -3.52 9.71 42.23
C LEU A 159 -2.74 10.67 43.15
N GLU A 160 -2.23 11.78 42.63
CA GLU A 160 -1.51 12.79 43.43
C GLU A 160 -2.46 13.73 44.20
N VAL A 161 -3.75 13.75 43.85
CA VAL A 161 -4.75 14.67 44.42
C VAL A 161 -5.62 13.98 45.50
N SER A 162 -5.47 12.67 45.72
CA SER A 162 -6.18 11.90 46.76
C SER A 162 -5.31 11.58 47.96
#